data_AF-A0A7W3VQH5-F1
#
_entry.id   AF-A0A7W3VQH5-F1
#
_cell.length_a   1.000
_cell.length_b   1.000
_cell.length_c   1.000
_cell.angle_alpha   90.00
_cell.angle_beta   90.00
_cell.angle_gamma   90.00
#
_symmetry.space_group_name_H-M   'P 1'
#
loop_
_entity.id
_entity.type
_entity.pdbx_description
1 polymer ?
#
loop_
_entity_poly.entity_id
_entity_poly.type
_entity_poly.pdbx_seq_one_letter_code
_entity_poly.pdbx_strand_id
1 'polypeptide(L)'
;MKQENKFLNTVFIIFLGLILVSMFKYFHFLKQPEFIQDQYQSFVSYPGVGGILSILTITGAMFLVINIWKKSKEEKLIESGKENEVEKIKKLFAEGILTEKEVHNKFDILLTELKKETEENDLKAKSKRENELIGQLAELKNKGLLTETEFELKKEQVLSGKQIETE
;
A
#
# COMPACT_ATOMS: atom_id res chain seq x y z
N MET A 1 -6.68 -5.17 3.63
CA MET A 1 -6.99 -4.89 5.06
C MET A 1 -5.96 -5.44 6.07
N LYS A 2 -5.46 -6.70 5.99
CA LYS A 2 -4.48 -7.21 6.98
C LYS A 2 -3.09 -6.53 6.96
N GLN A 3 -2.66 -6.00 5.81
CA GLN A 3 -1.28 -5.48 5.63
C GLN A 3 -1.10 -4.03 6.10
N GLU A 4 -2.13 -3.18 5.94
CA GLU A 4 -2.13 -1.79 6.46
C GLU A 4 -1.99 -1.77 7.99
N ASN A 5 -2.66 -2.71 8.68
CA ASN A 5 -2.54 -2.84 10.13
C ASN A 5 -1.14 -3.26 10.59
N LYS A 6 -0.38 -4.04 9.79
CA LYS A 6 1.01 -4.42 10.13
C LYS A 6 1.95 -3.22 10.02
N PHE A 7 1.80 -2.39 9.00
CA PHE A 7 2.60 -1.17 8.83
C PHE A 7 2.31 -0.17 9.94
N LEU A 8 1.02 0.09 10.20
CA LEU A 8 0.58 1.00 11.27
C LEU A 8 1.10 0.53 12.64
N ASN A 9 0.98 -0.77 12.93
CA ASN A 9 1.48 -1.34 14.18
C ASN A 9 3.01 -1.24 14.30
N THR A 10 3.76 -1.42 13.21
CA THR A 10 5.23 -1.34 13.26
C THR A 10 5.70 0.09 13.52
N VAL A 11 5.12 1.06 12.82
CA VAL A 11 5.39 2.49 13.06
C VAL A 11 4.97 2.87 14.49
N PHE A 12 3.81 2.40 14.94
CA PHE A 12 3.32 2.63 16.29
C PHE A 12 4.26 2.05 17.35
N ILE A 13 4.76 0.81 17.18
CA ILE A 13 5.71 0.17 18.09
C ILE A 13 7.04 0.96 18.15
N ILE A 14 7.57 1.42 17.01
CA ILE A 14 8.79 2.23 16.97
C ILE A 14 8.57 3.55 17.71
N PHE A 15 7.43 4.20 17.49
CA PHE A 15 7.07 5.45 18.16
C PHE A 15 6.89 5.25 19.68
N LEU A 16 6.22 4.17 20.08
CA LEU A 16 6.03 3.81 21.49
C LEU A 16 7.36 3.51 22.17
N GLY A 17 8.29 2.84 21.47
CA GLY A 17 9.64 2.56 21.96
C GLY A 17 10.46 3.84 22.17
N LEU A 18 10.39 4.79 21.23
CA LEU A 18 11.03 6.10 21.36
C LEU A 18 10.44 6.91 22.54
N ILE A 19 9.12 6.85 22.74
CA ILE A 19 8.46 7.47 23.90
C ILE A 19 8.91 6.80 25.20
N LEU A 20 8.93 5.47 25.26
CA LEU A 20 9.36 4.73 26.45
C LEU A 20 10.82 5.03 26.82
N VAL A 21 11.74 5.07 25.86
CA VAL A 21 13.16 5.38 26.11
C VAL A 21 13.33 6.83 26.57
N SER A 22 12.58 7.77 25.99
CA SER A 22 12.62 9.18 26.41
C SER A 22 12.01 9.38 27.80
N MET A 23 10.90 8.71 28.12
CA MET A 23 10.34 8.69 29.47
C MET A 23 11.27 8.02 30.48
N PHE A 24 11.93 6.91 30.13
CA PHE A 24 12.86 6.24 31.03
C PHE A 24 14.08 7.11 31.37
N LYS A 25 14.62 7.82 30.37
CA LYS A 25 15.66 8.84 30.61
C LYS A 25 15.16 9.96 31.51
N TYR A 26 13.94 10.44 31.29
CA TYR A 26 13.32 11.47 32.14
C TYR A 26 13.08 10.99 33.58
N PHE A 27 12.65 9.75 33.79
CA PHE A 27 12.46 9.17 35.13
C PHE A 27 13.79 8.91 35.86
N HIS A 28 14.82 8.43 35.16
CA HIS A 28 16.16 8.30 35.73
C HIS A 28 16.73 9.66 36.10
N PHE A 29 16.42 10.67 35.29
CA PHE A 29 16.80 12.05 35.50
C PHE A 29 16.15 12.65 36.76
N LEU A 30 14.85 12.43 36.98
CA LEU A 30 14.12 12.85 38.18
C LEU A 30 14.62 12.20 39.49
N LYS A 31 15.40 11.12 39.40
CA LYS A 31 16.04 10.48 40.58
C LYS A 31 17.41 11.08 40.93
N GLN A 32 17.93 12.01 40.13
CA GLN A 32 19.21 12.66 40.40
C GLN A 32 19.05 13.83 41.39
N PRO A 33 20.12 14.27 42.07
CA PRO A 33 20.06 15.41 43.00
C PRO A 33 19.60 16.71 42.32
N GLU A 34 18.93 17.60 43.06
CA GLU A 34 18.34 18.86 42.54
C GLU A 34 19.31 19.71 41.71
N PHE A 35 20.60 19.76 42.08
CA PHE A 35 21.58 20.55 41.33
C PHE A 35 21.80 20.04 39.88
N ILE A 36 21.62 18.74 39.63
CA ILE A 36 21.69 18.17 38.27
C ILE A 36 20.35 18.38 37.55
N GLN A 37 19.23 18.35 38.29
CA GLN A 37 17.87 18.64 37.80
C GLN A 37 17.76 20.02 37.16
N ASP A 38 18.26 21.04 37.86
CA ASP A 38 18.27 22.42 37.39
C ASP A 38 19.13 22.61 36.12
N GLN A 39 20.26 21.89 36.02
CA GLN A 39 21.12 21.97 34.84
C GLN A 39 20.49 21.35 33.59
N TYR A 40 19.67 20.30 33.72
CA TYR A 40 19.01 19.69 32.57
C TYR A 40 17.74 20.40 32.15
N GLN A 41 16.98 20.98 33.09
CA GLN A 41 15.92 21.90 32.68
C GLN A 41 16.53 23.02 31.86
N SER A 42 17.63 23.62 32.32
CA SER A 42 18.43 24.57 31.54
C SER A 42 18.93 23.98 30.20
N PHE A 43 19.42 22.73 30.16
CA PHE A 43 19.96 22.09 28.95
C PHE A 43 18.90 21.74 27.88
N VAL A 44 17.72 21.27 28.30
CA VAL A 44 16.60 20.91 27.41
C VAL A 44 15.82 22.15 26.98
N SER A 45 15.71 23.15 27.86
CA SER A 45 15.11 24.46 27.54
C SER A 45 16.08 25.44 26.87
N TYR A 46 17.37 25.09 26.76
CA TYR A 46 18.33 25.89 26.01
C TYR A 46 17.92 25.93 24.53
N PRO A 47 17.66 27.12 23.97
CA PRO A 47 17.34 27.26 22.55
C PRO A 47 18.58 26.83 21.75
N GLY A 48 18.56 25.60 21.24
CA GLY A 48 19.68 24.97 20.54
C GLY A 48 19.74 23.47 20.76
N VAL A 49 19.90 23.00 22.00
CA VAL A 49 20.24 21.58 22.27
C VAL A 49 19.00 20.67 22.27
N GLY A 50 17.90 21.10 22.89
CA GLY A 50 16.61 20.39 22.80
C GLY A 50 16.00 20.39 21.40
N GLY A 51 16.25 21.46 20.63
CA GLY A 51 15.83 21.59 19.23
C GLY A 51 16.60 20.65 18.29
N ILE A 52 17.92 20.57 18.42
CA ILE A 52 18.75 19.68 17.58
C ILE A 52 18.41 18.20 17.83
N LEU A 53 18.21 17.80 19.08
CA LEU A 53 17.86 16.40 19.40
C LEU A 53 16.47 16.00 18.86
N SER A 54 15.50 16.92 18.90
CA SER A 54 14.16 16.70 18.35
C SER A 54 14.16 16.67 16.82
N ILE A 55 14.96 17.52 16.15
CA ILE A 55 15.13 17.47 14.70
C ILE A 55 15.76 16.13 14.29
N LEU A 56 16.83 15.70 14.96
CA LEU A 56 17.49 14.41 14.69
C LEU A 56 16.56 13.21 14.86
N THR A 57 15.72 13.20 15.91
CA THR A 57 14.75 12.10 16.12
C THR A 57 13.64 12.12 15.07
N ILE A 58 13.13 13.29 14.69
CA ILE A 58 12.12 13.43 13.63
C ILE A 58 12.68 12.99 12.28
N THR A 59 13.88 13.46 11.91
CA THR A 59 14.53 13.08 10.66
C THR A 59 14.84 11.59 10.62
N GLY A 60 15.34 11.01 11.72
CA GLY A 60 15.57 9.57 11.83
C GLY A 60 14.30 8.74 11.70
N ALA A 61 13.22 9.15 12.36
CA ALA A 61 11.92 8.50 12.24
C ALA A 61 11.37 8.57 10.80
N MET A 62 11.50 9.74 10.15
CA MET A 62 11.08 9.93 8.75
C MET A 62 11.87 9.03 7.79
N PHE A 63 13.18 8.91 7.99
CA PHE A 63 14.03 8.01 7.21
C PHE A 63 13.62 6.53 7.36
N LEU A 64 13.29 6.10 8.58
CA LEU A 64 12.80 4.73 8.82
C LEU A 64 11.47 4.49 8.13
N VAL A 65 10.52 5.43 8.21
CA VAL A 65 9.21 5.32 7.55
C VAL A 65 9.38 5.20 6.03
N ILE A 66 10.24 6.00 5.42
CA ILE A 66 10.53 5.94 3.98
C ILE A 66 11.09 4.56 3.59
N ASN A 67 12.04 4.04 4.35
CA ASN A 67 12.63 2.72 4.08
C ASN A 67 11.61 1.58 4.23
N ILE A 68 10.77 1.61 5.26
CA ILE A 68 9.72 0.60 5.45
C ILE A 68 8.73 0.67 4.29
N TRP A 69 8.34 1.87 3.86
CA TRP A 69 7.42 2.05 2.75
C TRP A 69 8.00 1.53 1.43
N LYS A 70 9.28 1.82 1.16
CA LYS A 70 10.03 1.28 0.01
C LYS A 70 10.03 -0.26 0.03
N LYS A 71 10.35 -0.86 1.17
CA LYS A 71 10.35 -2.32 1.33
C LYS A 71 8.96 -2.93 1.13
N SER A 72 7.91 -2.26 1.58
CA SER A 72 6.54 -2.72 1.36
C SER A 72 6.14 -2.73 -0.13
N LYS A 73 6.58 -1.73 -0.92
CA LYS A 73 6.34 -1.74 -2.38
C LYS A 73 7.08 -2.90 -3.05
N GLU A 74 8.31 -3.13 -2.63
CA GLU A 74 9.14 -4.23 -3.11
C GLU A 74 8.48 -5.60 -2.86
N GLU A 75 8.02 -5.86 -1.64
CA GLU A 75 7.34 -7.11 -1.28
C GLU A 75 6.08 -7.35 -2.13
N LYS A 76 5.26 -6.30 -2.35
CA LYS A 76 4.07 -6.40 -3.22
C LYS A 76 4.41 -6.77 -4.66
N LEU A 77 5.50 -6.22 -5.19
CA LEU A 77 5.95 -6.53 -6.55
C LEU A 77 6.45 -7.97 -6.66
N ILE A 78 7.20 -8.45 -5.65
CA ILE A 78 7.67 -9.84 -5.58
C ILE A 78 6.47 -10.80 -5.47
N GLU A 79 5.52 -10.54 -4.57
CA GLU A 79 4.30 -11.35 -4.41
C GLU A 79 3.47 -11.43 -5.70
N SER A 80 3.49 -10.38 -6.53
CA SER A 80 2.83 -10.35 -7.83
C SER A 80 3.63 -11.00 -8.98
N GLY A 81 4.81 -11.55 -8.70
CA GLY A 81 5.65 -12.25 -9.67
C GLY A 81 6.61 -11.37 -10.49
N LYS A 82 6.77 -10.08 -10.13
CA LYS A 82 7.73 -9.15 -10.78
C LYS A 82 9.10 -9.14 -10.09
N GLU A 83 9.54 -10.28 -9.55
CA GLU A 83 10.77 -10.41 -8.77
C GLU A 83 12.01 -10.05 -9.59
N ASN A 84 12.05 -10.47 -10.87
CA ASN A 84 13.16 -10.21 -11.78
C ASN A 84 13.34 -8.70 -12.05
N GLU A 85 12.24 -7.95 -12.20
CA GLU A 85 12.26 -6.52 -12.42
C GLU A 85 12.73 -5.78 -11.16
N VAL A 86 12.27 -6.22 -9.99
CA VAL A 86 12.72 -5.69 -8.70
C VAL A 86 14.21 -5.91 -8.51
N GLU A 87 14.72 -7.11 -8.80
CA GLU A 87 16.15 -7.43 -8.66
C GLU A 87 17.02 -6.58 -9.60
N LYS A 88 16.58 -6.38 -10.85
CA LYS A 88 17.25 -5.46 -11.80
C LYS A 88 17.31 -4.03 -11.26
N ILE A 89 16.20 -3.51 -10.73
CA ILE A 89 16.17 -2.16 -10.16
C ILE A 89 17.11 -2.03 -8.96
N LYS A 90 17.15 -3.05 -8.08
CA LYS A 90 18.09 -3.10 -6.96
C LYS A 90 19.55 -3.12 -7.42
N LYS A 91 19.86 -3.93 -8.43
CA LYS A 91 21.20 -4.02 -8.99
C LYS A 91 21.65 -2.67 -9.55
N LEU A 92 20.81 -2.00 -10.34
CA LEU A 92 21.10 -0.68 -10.90
C LEU A 92 21.24 0.41 -9.81
N PHE A 93 20.52 0.29 -8.70
CA PHE A 93 20.72 1.15 -7.53
C PHE A 93 22.05 0.87 -6.83
N ALA A 94 22.42 -0.39 -6.64
CA ALA A 94 23.69 -0.79 -6.04
C ALA A 94 24.90 -0.38 -6.90
N GLU A 95 24.74 -0.37 -8.21
CA GLU A 95 25.72 0.13 -9.18
C GLU A 95 25.77 1.67 -9.24
N GLY A 96 24.92 2.37 -8.48
CA GLY A 96 24.86 3.83 -8.45
C GLY A 96 24.28 4.46 -9.72
N ILE A 97 23.72 3.65 -10.62
CA ILE A 97 23.11 4.10 -11.88
C ILE A 97 21.76 4.77 -11.61
N LEU A 98 21.03 4.28 -10.61
CA LEU A 98 19.76 4.86 -10.18
C LEU A 98 19.90 5.58 -8.84
N THR A 99 19.24 6.72 -8.75
CA THR A 99 19.00 7.42 -7.49
C THR A 99 17.83 6.78 -6.72
N GLU A 100 17.76 7.07 -5.42
CA GLU A 100 16.68 6.57 -4.57
C GLU A 100 15.28 6.99 -5.07
N LYS A 101 15.17 8.22 -5.59
CA LYS A 101 13.93 8.74 -6.18
C LYS A 101 13.53 7.97 -7.43
N GLU A 102 14.50 7.59 -8.26
CA GLU A 102 14.23 6.82 -9.49
C GLU A 102 13.82 5.38 -9.19
N VAL A 103 14.44 4.74 -8.20
CA VAL A 103 14.00 3.42 -7.71
C VAL A 103 12.53 3.49 -7.29
N HIS A 104 12.18 4.53 -6.55
CA HIS A 104 10.83 4.72 -6.06
C HIS A 104 9.80 4.88 -7.18
N ASN A 105 10.10 5.76 -8.13
CA ASN A 105 9.25 5.99 -9.30
C ASN A 105 9.09 4.72 -10.15
N LYS A 106 10.17 3.93 -10.32
CA LYS A 106 10.11 2.67 -11.07
C LYS A 106 9.24 1.63 -10.38
N PHE A 107 9.29 1.52 -9.05
CA PHE A 107 8.37 0.66 -8.31
C PHE A 107 6.92 1.11 -8.43
N ASP A 108 6.65 2.42 -8.44
CA ASP A 108 5.30 2.94 -8.64
C ASP A 108 4.73 2.68 -10.03
N ILE A 109 5.58 2.76 -11.05
CA ILE A 109 5.20 2.41 -12.43
C ILE A 109 4.81 0.93 -12.48
N LEU A 110 5.66 0.03 -11.96
CA LEU A 110 5.37 -1.41 -11.96
C LEU A 110 4.09 -1.76 -11.19
N LEU A 111 3.85 -1.12 -10.05
CA LEU A 111 2.61 -1.31 -9.29
C LEU A 111 1.38 -0.81 -10.05
N THR A 112 1.52 0.25 -10.84
CA THR A 112 0.43 0.78 -11.66
C THR A 112 0.14 -0.13 -12.85
N GLU A 113 1.18 -0.67 -13.49
CA GLU A 113 1.03 -1.65 -14.58
C GLU A 113 0.32 -2.91 -14.10
N LEU A 114 0.68 -3.46 -12.93
CA LEU A 114 0.00 -4.61 -12.34
C LEU A 114 -1.49 -4.38 -12.10
N LYS A 115 -1.86 -3.18 -11.64
CA LYS A 115 -3.28 -2.82 -11.47
C LYS A 115 -4.02 -2.82 -12.81
N LYS A 116 -3.41 -2.24 -13.84
CA LYS A 116 -3.99 -2.24 -15.19
C LYS A 116 -4.10 -3.64 -15.78
N GLU A 117 -3.06 -4.46 -15.65
CA GLU A 117 -3.07 -5.87 -16.07
C GLU A 117 -4.20 -6.65 -15.36
N THR A 118 -4.43 -6.38 -14.08
CA THR A 118 -5.51 -6.99 -13.31
C THR A 118 -6.89 -6.54 -13.80
N GLU A 119 -7.08 -5.22 -13.99
CA GLU A 119 -8.33 -4.64 -14.48
C GLU A 119 -8.68 -5.14 -15.90
N GLU A 120 -7.69 -5.23 -16.80
CA GLU A 120 -7.87 -5.76 -18.15
C GLU A 120 -8.24 -7.25 -18.13
N ASN A 121 -7.59 -8.04 -17.26
CA ASN A 121 -7.91 -9.45 -17.11
C ASN A 121 -9.33 -9.66 -16.54
N ASP A 122 -9.76 -8.82 -15.59
CA ASP A 122 -11.12 -8.86 -15.04
C ASP A 122 -12.16 -8.46 -16.08
N LEU A 123 -11.89 -7.43 -16.90
CA LEU A 123 -12.76 -7.05 -18.03
C LEU A 123 -12.86 -8.18 -19.06
N LYS A 124 -11.74 -8.84 -19.38
CA LYS A 124 -11.71 -9.96 -20.32
C LYS A 124 -12.45 -11.18 -19.76
N ALA A 125 -12.29 -11.47 -18.47
CA ALA A 125 -13.00 -12.55 -17.79
C ALA A 125 -14.52 -12.27 -17.74
N LYS A 126 -14.91 -11.01 -17.49
CA LYS A 126 -16.31 -10.57 -17.51
C LYS A 126 -16.91 -10.74 -18.90
N SER A 127 -16.25 -10.23 -19.93
CA SER A 127 -16.68 -10.38 -21.33
C SER A 127 -16.80 -11.84 -21.76
N LYS A 128 -15.89 -12.71 -21.31
CA LYS A 128 -15.99 -14.16 -21.58
C LYS A 128 -17.25 -14.77 -20.96
N ARG A 129 -17.56 -14.44 -19.70
CA ARG A 129 -18.79 -14.93 -19.03
C ARG A 129 -20.06 -14.39 -19.68
N GLU A 130 -20.07 -13.12 -20.08
CA GLU A 130 -21.20 -12.51 -20.79
C GLU A 130 -21.48 -13.24 -22.11
N ASN A 131 -20.43 -13.53 -22.88
CA ASN A 131 -20.56 -14.27 -24.14
C ASN A 131 -21.04 -15.72 -23.93
N GLU A 132 -20.57 -16.41 -22.87
CA GLU A 132 -21.05 -17.75 -22.53
C GLU A 132 -22.55 -17.75 -22.16
N LEU A 133 -23.01 -16.77 -21.38
CA LEU A 133 -24.43 -16.62 -21.02
C LEU A 133 -25.31 -16.30 -22.23
N ILE A 134 -24.86 -15.41 -23.11
CA ILE A 134 -25.56 -15.11 -24.37
C ILE A 134 -25.66 -16.35 -25.26
N GLY A 135 -24.60 -17.18 -25.31
CA GLY A 135 -24.62 -18.46 -26.01
C GLY A 135 -25.68 -19.41 -25.46
N GLN A 136 -25.78 -19.56 -24.13
CA GLN A 136 -26.81 -20.38 -23.49
C GLN A 136 -28.24 -19.86 -23.78
N LEU A 137 -28.44 -18.55 -23.76
CA LEU A 137 -29.72 -17.93 -24.12
C LEU A 137 -30.11 -18.24 -25.58
N ALA A 138 -29.14 -18.20 -26.50
CA ALA A 138 -29.37 -18.50 -27.92
C ALA A 138 -29.73 -19.98 -28.13
N GLU A 139 -29.11 -20.89 -27.38
CA GLU A 139 -29.49 -22.31 -27.40
C GLU A 139 -30.92 -22.54 -26.92
N LEU A 140 -31.35 -21.86 -25.84
CA LEU A 140 -32.70 -21.97 -25.30
C LEU A 140 -33.74 -21.44 -26.29
N LYS A 141 -33.45 -20.32 -26.96
CA LYS A 141 -34.25 -19.79 -28.06
C LYS A 141 -34.36 -20.81 -29.21
N ASN A 142 -33.24 -21.39 -29.64
CA ASN A 142 -33.22 -22.38 -30.72
C ASN A 142 -33.99 -23.67 -30.38
N LYS A 143 -34.06 -24.02 -29.09
CA LYS A 143 -34.88 -25.12 -28.56
C LYS A 143 -36.38 -24.75 -28.42
N GLY A 144 -36.77 -23.52 -28.74
CA GLY A 144 -38.14 -23.01 -28.59
C GLY A 144 -38.56 -22.77 -27.14
N LEU A 145 -37.62 -22.77 -26.19
CA LEU A 145 -37.86 -22.56 -24.76
C LEU A 145 -37.87 -21.07 -24.38
N LEU A 146 -37.40 -20.20 -25.28
CA LEU A 146 -37.49 -18.74 -25.16
C LEU A 146 -38.09 -18.19 -26.44
N THR A 147 -38.98 -17.20 -26.28
CA THR A 147 -39.43 -16.36 -27.39
C THR A 147 -38.34 -15.37 -27.82
N GLU A 148 -38.44 -14.85 -29.04
CA GLU A 148 -37.51 -13.83 -29.55
C GLU A 148 -37.40 -12.61 -28.62
N THR A 149 -38.55 -12.19 -28.08
CA THR A 149 -38.65 -11.04 -27.16
C THR A 149 -37.98 -11.31 -25.83
N GLU A 150 -38.12 -12.51 -25.26
CA GLU A 150 -37.47 -12.88 -24.00
C GLU A 150 -35.95 -13.03 -24.16
N PHE A 151 -35.50 -13.49 -25.33
CA PHE A 151 -34.09 -13.60 -25.65
C PHE A 151 -33.41 -12.22 -25.71
N GLU A 152 -33.97 -11.27 -26.47
CA GLU A 152 -33.36 -9.93 -26.58
C GLU A 152 -33.37 -9.19 -25.24
N LEU A 153 -34.45 -9.30 -24.46
CA LEU A 153 -34.56 -8.66 -23.14
C LEU A 153 -33.51 -9.22 -22.16
N LYS A 154 -33.33 -10.56 -22.12
CA LYS A 154 -32.31 -11.21 -21.27
C LYS A 154 -30.88 -10.96 -21.74
N LYS A 155 -30.66 -10.87 -23.06
CA LYS A 155 -29.36 -10.51 -23.64
C LYS A 155 -28.96 -9.07 -23.27
N GLU A 156 -29.89 -8.13 -23.31
CA GLU A 156 -29.67 -6.75 -22.89
C GLU A 156 -29.42 -6.64 -21.38
N GLN A 157 -30.08 -7.46 -20.56
CA GLN A 157 -29.77 -7.59 -19.13
C GLN A 157 -28.34 -8.09 -18.87
N VAL A 158 -27.88 -9.10 -19.62
CA VAL A 158 -26.52 -9.63 -19.49
C VAL A 158 -25.46 -8.59 -19.89
N LEU A 159 -25.70 -7.81 -20.95
CA LEU A 159 -24.78 -6.78 -21.43
C LEU A 159 -24.78 -5.51 -20.55
N SER A 160 -25.95 -5.11 -20.03
CA SER A 160 -26.08 -3.91 -19.20
C SER A 160 -25.72 -4.14 -17.72
N GLY A 161 -25.70 -5.40 -17.28
CA GLY A 161 -25.46 -5.76 -15.87
C GLY A 161 -26.55 -5.28 -14.91
N LYS A 162 -27.68 -4.79 -15.43
CA LYS A 162 -28.85 -4.39 -14.64
C LYS A 162 -29.96 -5.43 -14.81
N GLN A 163 -30.56 -5.83 -13.69
CA GLN A 163 -31.84 -6.52 -13.72
C GLN A 163 -32.89 -5.49 -14.18
N ILE A 164 -33.49 -5.73 -15.35
CA ILE A 164 -34.67 -4.97 -15.78
C ILE A 164 -35.83 -5.64 -15.03
N GLU A 165 -36.25 -5.02 -13.92
CA GLU A 165 -37.50 -5.38 -13.26
C GLU A 165 -38.63 -5.18 -14.29
N THR A 166 -39.32 -6.27 -14.58
CA THR A 166 -40.51 -6.26 -15.43
C THR A 166 -41.70 -6.17 -14.47
N GLU A 167 -42.34 -5.00 -14.41
CA GLU A 167 -43.68 -4.82 -13.82
C GLU A 167 -44.76 -5.50 -14.67
#